data_AF-A0A5M8FEA7-F1
#
_entry.id   AF-A0A5M8FEA7-F1
#
_cell.length_a   1.000
_cell.length_b   1.000
_cell.length_c   1.000
_cell.angle_alpha   90.00
_cell.angle_beta   90.00
_cell.angle_gamma   90.00
#
_symmetry.space_group_name_H-M   'P 1'
#
loop_
_entity.id
_entity.type
_entity.pdbx_description
1 polymer ?
#
loop_
_entity_poly.entity_id
_entity_poly.type
_entity_poly.pdbx_seq_one_letter_code
_entity_poly.pdbx_strand_id
1 'polypeptide(L)' 'MLAIKGRSARDIFGMHDELKLCSCATLFAEVSLGGSVFHLLIESYFGGKADVRTRALLGGSLAAD' A
#
# COMPACT_ATOMS: atom_id res chain seq x y z
N MET A 1 -7.34 7.13 7.10
CA MET A 1 -5.93 7.31 7.47
C MET A 1 -5.35 8.63 6.98
N LEU A 2 -5.46 8.99 5.69
CA LEU A 2 -4.85 10.18 5.07
C LEU A 2 -5.05 11.54 5.81
N ALA A 3 -6.07 11.67 6.66
CA ALA A 3 -6.29 12.83 7.51
C ALA A 3 -5.41 12.85 8.79
N ILE A 4 -4.89 11.70 9.23
CA ILE A 4 -4.01 11.55 10.41
C ILE A 4 -2.60 12.00 10.01
N LYS A 5 -2.05 12.96 10.74
CA LYS A 5 -0.72 13.54 10.47
C LYS A 5 0.30 13.08 11.52
N GLY A 6 1.57 12.97 11.10
CA GLY A 6 2.70 12.70 11.98
C GLY A 6 2.73 11.31 12.63
N ARG A 7 1.99 10.34 12.09
CA ARG A 7 1.90 8.97 12.60
C ARG A 7 2.12 7.99 11.46
N SER A 8 3.00 7.01 11.65
CA SER A 8 3.21 5.92 10.69
C SER A 8 2.06 4.91 10.73
N ALA A 9 2.01 4.00 9.75
CA ALA A 9 1.05 2.89 9.76
C ALA A 9 1.25 1.99 10.99
N ARG A 10 2.51 1.71 11.35
CA ARG A 10 2.87 1.02 12.59
C ARG A 10 2.34 1.70 13.84
N ASP A 11 2.38 3.04 13.91
CA ASP A 11 1.92 3.76 15.11
C ASP A 11 0.39 3.72 15.28
N ILE A 12 -0.34 3.39 14.22
CA ILE A 12 -1.81 3.34 14.20
C ILE A 12 -2.31 1.91 14.35
N PHE A 13 -1.65 0.94 13.69
CA PHE A 13 -2.10 -0.44 13.60
C PHE A 13 -1.14 -1.47 14.22
N GLY A 14 0.10 -1.09 14.53
CA GLY A 14 1.14 -2.02 14.95
C GLY A 14 1.80 -2.77 13.78
N MET A 15 2.82 -3.57 14.10
CA MET A 15 3.72 -4.17 13.10
C MET A 15 3.06 -5.24 12.23
N HIS A 16 2.12 -6.04 12.75
CA HIS A 16 1.49 -7.08 11.95
C HIS A 16 0.41 -6.52 11.03
N ASP A 17 -0.34 -5.53 11.48
CA ASP A 17 -1.47 -4.99 10.73
C ASP A 17 -1.04 -3.91 9.74
N GLU A 18 0.11 -3.24 9.91
CA GLU A 18 0.67 -2.38 8.85
C GLU A 18 1.00 -3.20 7.59
N LEU A 19 1.45 -4.44 7.73
CA LEU A 19 1.77 -5.31 6.59
C LEU A 19 0.49 -5.69 5.84
N LYS A 20 -0.57 -6.06 6.59
CA LYS A 20 -1.88 -6.34 6.00
C LYS A 20 -2.47 -5.12 5.30
N LEU A 21 -2.28 -3.92 5.88
CA LEU A 21 -2.69 -2.67 5.26
C LEU A 21 -1.96 -2.45 3.93
N CYS A 22 -0.65 -2.69 3.88
CA CYS A 22 0.13 -2.58 2.65
C CYS A 22 -0.36 -3.56 1.57
N SER A 23 -0.56 -4.83 1.91
CA SER A 23 -1.09 -5.84 0.99
C SER A 23 -2.50 -5.48 0.50
N CYS A 24 -3.39 -5.06 1.39
CA CYS A 24 -4.75 -4.64 1.05
C CYS A 24 -4.77 -3.41 0.12
N ALA A 25 -4.01 -2.37 0.46
CA ALA A 25 -3.91 -1.18 -0.37
C ALA A 25 -3.32 -1.49 -1.74
N THR A 26 -2.33 -2.38 -1.81
CA THR A 26 -1.75 -2.84 -3.09
C THR A 26 -2.78 -3.55 -3.94
N LEU A 27 -3.50 -4.52 -3.37
CA LEU A 27 -4.55 -5.26 -4.08
C LEU A 27 -5.59 -4.32 -4.70
N PHE A 28 -6.08 -3.35 -3.93
CA PHE A 28 -7.09 -2.42 -4.44
C PHE A 28 -6.51 -1.33 -5.34
N ALA A 29 -5.23 -0.97 -5.20
CA ALA A 29 -4.56 -0.06 -6.13
C ALA A 29 -4.47 -0.67 -7.54
N GLU A 30 -4.10 -1.95 -7.66
CA GLU A 30 -3.95 -2.66 -8.94
C GLU A 30 -5.25 -2.75 -9.76
N VAL A 31 -6.42 -2.69 -9.10
CA VAL A 31 -7.74 -2.71 -9.77
C VAL A 31 -8.40 -1.34 -9.86
N SER A 32 -7.77 -0.30 -9.31
CA SER A 32 -8.31 1.07 -9.32
C SER A 32 -7.68 1.90 -10.44
N LEU A 33 -8.38 2.97 -10.84
CA LEU A 33 -7.75 4.03 -11.61
C LEU A 33 -6.63 4.71 -10.79
N GLY A 34 -5.61 5.21 -11.51
CA GLY A 34 -4.49 5.94 -10.90
C GLY A 34 -4.95 7.11 -10.05
N GLY A 35 -4.25 7.36 -8.94
CA GLY A 35 -4.61 8.42 -7.99
C GLY A 35 -5.75 8.06 -7.02
N SER A 36 -6.21 6.80 -7.02
CA SER A 36 -7.18 6.34 -6.02
C SER A 36 -6.67 6.51 -4.59
N VAL A 37 -7.59 6.45 -3.63
CA VAL A 37 -7.24 6.51 -2.20
C VAL A 37 -6.23 5.44 -1.78
N PHE A 38 -6.18 4.31 -2.49
CA PHE A 38 -5.22 3.24 -2.23
C PHE A 38 -3.81 3.59 -2.71
N HIS A 39 -3.68 4.21 -3.90
CA HIS A 39 -2.40 4.77 -4.35
C HIS A 39 -1.89 5.83 -3.36
N LEU A 40 -2.77 6.77 -2.95
CA LEU A 40 -2.42 7.81 -1.98
C LEU A 40 -2.01 7.24 -0.62
N LEU A 41 -2.62 6.13 -0.20
CA LEU A 41 -2.27 5.45 1.04
C LEU A 41 -0.88 4.83 0.94
N ILE A 42 -0.57 4.16 -0.18
CA ILE A 42 0.77 3.60 -0.45
C ILE A 42 1.83 4.70 -0.45
N GLU A 43 1.58 5.82 -1.13
CA GLU A 43 2.46 6.99 -1.12
C GLU A 43 2.67 7.53 0.30
N SER A 44 1.58 7.77 1.03
CA SER A 44 1.63 8.47 2.31
C SER A 44 2.22 7.64 3.46
N TYR A 45 2.05 6.31 3.44
CA TYR A 45 2.40 5.44 4.58
C TYR A 45 3.51 4.44 4.28
N PHE A 46 3.74 4.11 3.00
CA PHE A 46 4.71 3.11 2.58
C PHE A 46 5.76 3.68 1.61
N GLY A 47 5.79 5.01 1.41
CA GLY A 47 6.76 5.70 0.56
C GLY A 47 6.68 5.25 -0.90
N GLY A 48 5.47 5.03 -1.40
CA GLY A 48 5.22 4.58 -2.77
C GLY A 48 5.48 3.08 -3.00
N LYS A 49 5.89 2.34 -1.96
CA LYS A 49 6.24 0.93 -2.08
C LYS A 49 5.03 0.03 -1.86
N ALA A 50 4.51 -0.49 -2.96
CA ALA A 50 3.50 -1.54 -2.94
C ALA A 50 4.05 -2.88 -2.41
N ASP A 51 3.16 -3.73 -1.92
CA ASP A 51 3.49 -5.07 -1.45
C ASP A 51 3.84 -6.00 -2.63
N VAL A 52 5.13 -6.31 -2.76
CA VAL A 52 5.67 -7.13 -3.86
C VAL A 52 5.00 -8.50 -3.94
N ARG A 53 4.70 -9.12 -2.79
CA ARG A 53 4.05 -10.44 -2.76
C ARG A 53 2.63 -10.37 -3.31
N THR A 54 1.86 -9.35 -2.95
CA THR A 54 0.52 -9.13 -3.51
C THR A 54 0.58 -8.95 -5.03
N ARG A 55 1.51 -8.13 -5.55
CA ARG A 55 1.67 -7.96 -7.00
C ARG A 55 2.03 -9.26 -7.72
N ALA A 56 2.97 -10.02 -7.16
CA ALA A 56 3.35 -11.33 -7.70
C ALA A 56 2.17 -12.31 -7.77
N LEU A 57 1.31 -12.34 -6.73
CA LEU A 57 0.11 -13.18 -6.71
C LEU A 57 -0.95 -12.75 -7.74
N LEU A 58 -1.02 -11.46 -8.05
CA LEU A 58 -1.91 -10.91 -9.07
C LEU A 58 -1.38 -11.10 -10.50
N GLY A 59 -0.18 -11.66 -10.67
CA GLY A 59 0.49 -11.73 -11.96
C GLY A 59 1.01 -10.38 -12.45
N GLY A 60 1.06 -9.37 -11.58
CA GLY A 60 1.70 -8.10 -11.86
C GLY A 60 3.20 -8.34 -12.02
N SER A 61 3.75 -8.09 -13.21
CA SER A 61 5.18 -8.18 -13.45
C SER A 61 5.93 -7.38 -12.40
N LEU A 62 7.03 -7.93 -11.85
CA LEU A 62 8.06 -7.08 -11.25
C LEU A 62 8.36 -6.03 -12.30
N ALA A 63 8.07 -4.77 -12.01
CA ALA A 63 8.43 -3.70 -12.92
C ALA A 63 9.94 -3.81 -13.09
N ALA A 64 10.37 -4.08 -14.32
CA ALA A 64 11.76 -4.02 -14.70
C ALA A 64 12.25 -2.60 -14.44
N ASP A 65 13.35 -2.50 -13.70
CA ASP A 65 14.19 -1.31 -13.67
C ASP A 65 14.84 -1.09 -15.05
#